data_AF-A0AAD5R9L2-F1
#
_entry.id   AF-A0AAD5R9L2-F1
#
_cell.length_a   1.000
_cell.length_b   1.000
_cell.length_c   1.000
_cell.angle_alpha   90.00
_cell.angle_beta   90.00
_cell.angle_gamma   90.00
#
_symmetry.space_group_name_H-M   'P 1'
#
loop_
_entity.id
_entity.type
_entity.pdbx_description
1 polymer ?
#
loop_
_entity_poly.entity_id
_entity_poly.type
_entity_poly.pdbx_seq_one_letter_code
_entity_poly.pdbx_strand_id
1 'polypeptide(L)'
;MWLFQLMKVVTIQFLTAWLSFNYLVHFLYKDGVEIVIKVFDFVFDISIALLPTTTSLTLYYHNGKIKMAFKRCLYKRSRIDPKDAWTSPASASIVGFQGNKLKFGVGEEGAKYFQQYQMAWS
;
A
#
# COMPACT_ATOMS: atom_id res chain seq x y z
N MET A 1 9.60 1.11 15.41
CA MET A 1 9.97 -0.28 15.07
C MET A 1 9.20 -0.83 13.85
N TRP A 2 7.89 -0.58 13.69
CA TRP A 2 7.12 -1.06 12.53
C TRP A 2 7.60 -0.50 11.16
N LEU A 3 8.03 0.76 11.11
CA LEU A 3 8.65 1.37 9.92
C LEU A 3 9.86 0.58 9.43
N PHE A 4 10.70 0.10 10.36
CA PHE A 4 11.87 -0.71 10.02
C PHE A 4 11.48 -2.07 9.43
N GLN A 5 10.40 -2.69 9.92
CA GLN A 5 9.89 -3.94 9.34
C GLN A 5 9.31 -3.71 7.94
N LEU A 6 8.61 -2.60 7.73
CA LEU A 6 8.11 -2.21 6.42
C LEU A 6 9.25 -1.98 5.43
N MET A 7 10.27 -1.22 5.84
CA MET A 7 11.46 -0.99 5.03
C MET A 7 12.14 -2.30 4.62
N LYS A 8 12.29 -3.26 5.55
CA LYS A 8 12.85 -4.58 5.22
C LYS A 8 12.07 -5.30 4.13
N VAL A 9 10.74 -5.36 4.25
CA VAL A 9 9.89 -6.05 3.26
C VAL A 9 9.98 -5.36 1.90
N VAL A 10 9.90 -4.02 1.88
CA VAL A 10 10.01 -3.23 0.64
C VAL A 10 11.39 -3.39 0.00
N THR A 11 12.47 -3.34 0.77
CA THR A 11 13.83 -3.54 0.26
C THR A 11 14.02 -4.93 -0.32
N ILE A 12 13.54 -5.99 0.35
CA ILE A 12 13.65 -7.36 -0.17
C ILE A 12 12.88 -7.48 -1.49
N GLN A 13 11.62 -7.02 -1.55
CA GLN A 13 10.84 -7.06 -2.79
C GLN A 13 11.47 -6.26 -3.92
N PHE A 14 12.00 -5.07 -3.61
CA PHE A 14 12.69 -4.24 -4.58
C PHE A 14 13.92 -4.94 -5.15
N LEU A 15 14.76 -5.54 -4.30
CA LEU A 15 15.93 -6.30 -4.74
C LEU A 15 15.54 -7.51 -5.59
N THR A 16 14.49 -8.25 -5.20
CA THR A 16 13.99 -9.38 -6.00
C THR A 16 13.50 -8.94 -7.37
N ALA A 17 12.67 -7.90 -7.45
CA ALA A 17 12.19 -7.36 -8.71
C ALA A 17 13.35 -6.88 -9.59
N TRP A 18 14.29 -6.14 -9.00
CA TRP A 18 15.42 -5.59 -9.75
C TRP A 18 16.34 -6.69 -10.28
N LEU A 19 16.62 -7.74 -9.50
CA LEU A 19 17.39 -8.88 -9.96
C LEU A 19 16.69 -9.58 -11.14
N SER A 20 15.39 -9.86 -11.02
CA SER A 20 14.61 -10.46 -12.12
C SER A 20 14.66 -9.61 -13.39
N PHE A 21 14.56 -8.29 -13.28
CA PHE A 21 14.69 -7.39 -14.42
C PHE A 21 16.07 -7.47 -15.07
N ASN A 22 17.15 -7.48 -14.29
CA ASN A 22 18.51 -7.60 -14.83
C ASN A 22 18.72 -8.95 -15.56
N TYR A 23 18.20 -10.04 -15.01
CA TYR A 23 18.24 -11.34 -15.68
C TYR A 23 17.40 -11.35 -16.96
N LEU A 24 16.21 -10.78 -16.93
CA LEU A 24 15.36 -10.65 -18.11
C LEU A 24 16.09 -9.91 -19.23
N VAL A 25 16.69 -8.75 -18.94
CA VAL A 25 17.51 -7.98 -19.89
C VAL A 25 18.68 -8.83 -20.39
N HIS A 26 19.40 -9.51 -19.51
CA HIS A 26 20.54 -10.35 -19.91
C HIS A 26 20.15 -11.45 -20.91
N PHE A 27 19.08 -12.18 -20.61
CA PHE A 27 18.62 -13.30 -21.44
C PHE A 27 17.91 -12.84 -22.72
N LEU A 28 17.26 -11.68 -22.72
CA LEU A 28 16.71 -11.04 -23.92
C LEU A 28 17.83 -10.70 -24.93
N TYR A 29 18.96 -10.19 -24.47
CA TYR A 29 20.03 -9.71 -25.36
C TYR A 29 21.08 -10.76 -25.71
N LYS A 30 21.30 -11.79 -24.89
CA LYS A 30 22.37 -12.79 -25.12
C LYS A 30 21.91 -14.12 -25.67
N ASP A 31 21.02 -14.80 -24.94
CA ASP A 31 20.77 -16.23 -25.18
C ASP A 31 19.37 -16.52 -25.77
N GLY A 32 18.46 -15.55 -25.77
CA GLY A 32 17.14 -15.65 -26.42
C GLY A 32 16.25 -16.78 -25.89
N VAL A 33 16.52 -17.30 -24.69
CA VAL A 33 15.80 -18.45 -24.14
C VAL A 33 14.41 -18.01 -23.67
N GLU A 34 13.40 -18.24 -24.51
CA GLU A 34 12.03 -17.75 -24.33
C GLU A 34 11.39 -18.17 -23.00
N ILE A 35 11.66 -19.40 -22.54
CA ILE A 35 11.15 -19.91 -21.24
C ILE A 35 11.71 -19.09 -20.08
N VAL A 36 13.00 -18.78 -20.11
CA VAL A 36 13.68 -18.05 -19.04
C VAL A 36 13.17 -16.61 -18.98
N ILE A 37 12.96 -15.98 -20.14
CA ILE A 37 12.38 -14.64 -20.24
C ILE A 37 10.98 -14.62 -19.60
N LYS A 38 10.08 -15.55 -19.97
CA LYS A 38 8.72 -15.62 -19.40
C LYS A 38 8.72 -15.82 -17.88
N VAL A 39 9.62 -16.64 -17.36
CA VAL A 39 9.73 -16.87 -15.90
C VAL A 39 10.17 -15.59 -15.18
N PHE A 40 11.21 -14.91 -15.67
CA PHE A 40 11.69 -13.68 -15.01
C PHE A 40 10.71 -12.52 -15.14
N ASP A 41 10.01 -12.41 -16.27
CA ASP A 41 8.94 -11.44 -16.48
C ASP A 41 7.80 -11.63 -15.48
N PHE A 42 7.35 -12.88 -15.33
CA PHE A 42 6.32 -13.24 -14.35
C PHE A 42 6.75 -12.94 -12.90
N VAL A 43 8.00 -13.26 -12.54
CA VAL A 43 8.53 -12.96 -11.20
C VAL A 43 8.61 -11.44 -10.95
N PHE A 44 8.99 -10.68 -11.97
CA PHE A 44 9.02 -9.21 -11.90
C PHE A 44 7.61 -8.64 -11.68
N ASP A 45 6.65 -9.04 -12.50
CA ASP A 45 5.26 -8.60 -12.41
C ASP A 45 4.63 -8.92 -11.05
N ILE A 46 4.80 -10.15 -10.57
CA ILE A 46 4.31 -10.55 -9.25
C ILE A 46 4.96 -9.73 -8.13
N SER A 47 6.26 -9.46 -8.23
CA SER A 47 6.98 -8.71 -7.21
C SER A 47 6.44 -7.27 -7.09
N ILE A 48 6.11 -6.64 -8.22
CA ILE A 48 5.50 -5.32 -8.28
C ILE A 48 4.04 -5.36 -7.81
N ALA A 49 3.26 -6.34 -8.25
CA ALA A 49 1.86 -6.47 -7.86
C ALA A 49 1.70 -6.75 -6.34
N LEU A 50 2.67 -7.45 -5.73
CA LEU A 50 2.64 -7.75 -4.30
C LEU A 50 2.95 -6.54 -3.41
N LEU A 51 3.70 -5.54 -3.88
CA LEU A 51 4.12 -4.35 -3.10
C LEU A 51 2.99 -3.65 -2.33
N PRO A 52 1.86 -3.26 -2.96
CA PRO A 52 0.76 -2.61 -2.23
C PRO A 52 0.12 -3.56 -1.20
N THR A 53 0.10 -4.85 -1.51
CA THR A 53 -0.52 -5.89 -0.68
C THR A 53 0.33 -6.18 0.57
N THR A 54 1.63 -6.43 0.39
CA THR A 54 2.59 -6.68 1.47
C THR A 54 2.74 -5.46 2.35
N THR A 55 2.83 -4.26 1.77
CA THR A 55 2.87 -2.99 2.52
C THR A 55 1.66 -2.85 3.43
N SER A 56 0.46 -3.07 2.90
CA SER A 56 -0.80 -2.99 3.66
C SER A 56 -0.88 -4.03 4.77
N LEU A 57 -0.45 -5.27 4.50
CA LEU A 57 -0.38 -6.36 5.48
C LEU A 57 0.61 -6.03 6.61
N THR A 58 1.82 -5.59 6.28
CA THR A 58 2.84 -5.22 7.27
C THR A 58 2.36 -4.06 8.15
N LEU A 59 1.70 -3.06 7.56
CA LEU A 59 1.08 -1.97 8.31
C LEU A 59 -0.03 -2.49 9.24
N TYR A 60 -0.89 -3.37 8.76
CA TYR A 60 -1.97 -3.96 9.58
C TYR A 60 -1.43 -4.76 10.77
N TYR A 61 -0.39 -5.57 10.58
CA TYR A 61 0.16 -6.41 11.66
C TYR A 61 0.98 -5.63 12.67
N HIS A 62 1.78 -4.65 12.22
CA HIS A 62 2.73 -3.96 13.10
C HIS A 62 2.27 -2.60 13.61
N ASN A 63 1.24 -1.99 13.02
CA ASN A 63 0.67 -0.73 13.50
C ASN A 63 -0.68 -0.96 14.17
N GLY A 64 -0.68 -0.99 15.51
CA GLY A 64 -1.88 -1.20 16.32
C GLY A 64 -3.00 -0.18 16.05
N LYS A 65 -2.66 1.07 15.71
CA LYS A 65 -3.66 2.10 15.36
C LYS A 65 -4.37 1.76 14.05
N ILE A 66 -3.62 1.35 13.02
CA ILE A 66 -4.17 0.92 11.74
C ILE A 66 -5.02 -0.34 11.92
N LYS A 67 -4.54 -1.31 12.71
CA LYS A 67 -5.28 -2.53 13.04
C LYS A 67 -6.63 -2.24 13.70
N MET A 68 -6.66 -1.35 14.69
CA MET A 68 -7.89 -0.94 15.36
C MET A 68 -8.82 -0.16 14.42
N ALA A 69 -8.29 0.73 13.59
CA ALA A 69 -9.09 1.47 12.60
C ALA A 69 -9.72 0.52 11.57
N PHE A 70 -8.97 -0.45 11.08
CA PHE A 70 -9.46 -1.48 10.16
C PHE A 70 -10.56 -2.34 10.80
N LYS A 71 -10.36 -2.81 12.04
CA LYS A 71 -11.39 -3.54 12.80
C LYS A 71 -12.66 -2.72 12.99
N ARG A 72 -12.56 -1.42 13.30
CA ARG A 72 -13.73 -0.53 13.42
C ARG A 72 -14.46 -0.37 12.08
N CYS A 73 -13.72 -0.31 10.97
CA CYS A 73 -14.30 -0.20 9.63
C CYS A 73 -15.09 -1.48 9.27
N LEU A 74 -14.51 -2.65 9.54
CA LEU A 74 -15.19 -3.94 9.35
C LEU A 74 -16.43 -4.08 10.25
N TYR A 75 -16.32 -3.68 11.51
CA TYR A 75 -17.43 -3.75 12.47
C TYR A 75 -18.60 -2.85 12.11
N LYS A 76 -18.32 -1.63 11.59
CA LYS A 76 -19.36 -0.76 11.06
C LYS A 76 -20.05 -1.41 9.86
N ARG A 77 -19.30 -2.04 8.96
CA ARG A 77 -19.85 -2.69 7.76
C ARG A 77 -20.70 -3.91 8.10
N SER A 78 -20.39 -4.66 9.15
CA SER A 78 -21.18 -5.80 9.62
C SER A 78 -22.44 -5.42 10.40
N ARG A 79 -22.59 -4.16 10.80
CA ARG A 79 -23.74 -3.64 11.57
C ARG A 79 -24.73 -2.83 10.72
N ILE A 80 -24.47 -2.66 9.43
CA ILE A 80 -25.46 -2.07 8.54
C ILE A 80 -26.50 -3.16 8.28
N ASP A 81 -27.62 -3.09 8.99
CA ASP A 81 -28.83 -3.82 8.61
C ASP A 81 -29.15 -3.48 7.14
N PRO A 82 -29.43 -4.45 6.26
CA PRO A 82 -29.63 -4.19 4.83
C PRO A 82 -30.80 -3.22 4.54
N LYS A 83 -31.65 -2.94 5.52
CA LYS A 83 -32.73 -1.95 5.44
C LYS A 83 -32.30 -0.50 5.65
N ASP A 84 -31.18 -0.25 6.36
CA ASP A 84 -30.71 1.10 6.70
C ASP A 84 -29.57 1.60 5.78
N ALA A 85 -29.06 0.74 4.89
CA ALA A 85 -28.00 1.09 3.94
C ALA A 85 -28.43 2.16 2.91
N TRP A 86 -29.74 2.31 2.68
CA TRP A 86 -30.29 3.19 1.64
C TRP A 86 -30.87 4.52 2.17
N THR A 87 -31.08 4.65 3.49
CA THR A 87 -31.87 5.75 4.07
C THR A 87 -31.06 6.76 4.89
N SER A 88 -29.74 6.58 5.03
CA SER A 88 -28.88 7.54 5.74
C SER A 88 -27.76 8.09 4.86
N PRO A 89 -27.91 9.30 4.30
CA PRO A 89 -26.81 10.04 3.67
C PRO A 89 -25.70 10.42 4.66
N ALA A 90 -25.91 10.22 5.97
CA ALA A 90 -25.07 10.77 7.03
C ALA A 90 -23.94 9.85 7.51
N SER A 91 -23.87 8.59 7.05
CA SER A 91 -22.85 7.62 7.51
C SER A 91 -21.80 7.24 6.47
N ALA A 92 -21.93 7.73 5.23
CA ALA A 92 -20.93 7.59 4.17
C ALA A 92 -19.78 8.60 4.31
N SER A 93 -19.14 8.67 5.48
CA SER A 93 -17.75 9.17 5.56
C SER A 93 -16.79 7.99 5.68
N ILE A 94 -16.82 7.17 4.63
CA ILE A 94 -15.61 6.47 4.21
C ILE A 94 -14.71 7.56 3.67
N VAL A 95 -13.85 8.10 4.53
CA VAL A 95 -12.75 8.94 4.08
C VAL A 95 -11.89 8.07 3.18
N GLY A 96 -12.11 8.24 1.87
CA GLY A 96 -11.55 7.42 0.83
C GLY A 96 -10.04 7.62 0.68
N PHE A 97 -9.46 6.72 -0.09
CA PHE A 97 -8.11 6.74 -0.66
C PHE A 97 -7.74 8.03 -1.44
N GLN A 98 -8.61 9.06 -1.43
CA GLN A 98 -8.43 10.38 -2.07
C GLN A 98 -8.32 11.54 -1.07
N GLY A 99 -8.15 11.27 0.23
CA GLY A 99 -7.81 12.31 1.19
C GLY A 99 -8.98 13.23 1.55
N ASN A 100 -9.71 12.91 2.62
CA ASN A 100 -9.99 13.93 3.63
C ASN A 100 -10.53 13.40 4.95
N LYS A 101 -9.73 13.63 6.00
CA LYS A 101 -10.04 13.62 7.45
C LYS A 101 -9.95 12.28 8.19
N LEU A 102 -8.78 11.66 8.11
CA LEU A 102 -8.18 11.12 9.34
C LEU A 102 -7.71 12.32 10.17
N LYS A 103 -8.41 12.63 11.25
CA LYS A 103 -7.90 13.52 12.30
C LYS A 103 -6.71 12.83 12.97
N PHE A 104 -5.55 12.87 12.32
CA PHE A 104 -4.29 12.66 13.02
C PHE A 104 -4.09 13.88 13.90
N GLY A 105 -3.89 13.67 15.20
CA GLY A 105 -3.26 14.67 16.04
C GLY A 105 -1.83 14.83 15.53
N VAL A 106 -1.68 15.71 14.54
CA VAL A 106 -0.40 16.11 13.99
C VAL A 106 0.09 17.22 14.92
N GLY A 107 1.09 16.92 15.74
CA GLY A 107 1.84 17.98 16.43
C GLY A 107 2.39 18.98 15.41
N GLU A 108 2.70 20.20 15.84
CA GLU A 108 3.05 21.36 14.98
C GLU A 108 4.06 21.05 13.87
N GLU A 109 4.96 20.09 14.07
CA GLU A 109 5.95 19.66 13.07
C GLU A 109 5.34 19.04 11.81
N GLY A 110 4.32 18.19 11.92
CA GLY A 110 3.76 17.52 10.74
C GLY A 110 2.89 18.45 9.88
N ALA A 111 2.38 19.55 10.45
CA ALA A 111 1.67 20.57 9.69
C ALA A 111 2.61 21.33 8.75
N LYS A 112 3.85 21.60 9.20
CA LYS A 112 4.88 22.25 8.36
C LYS A 112 5.27 21.39 7.16
N TYR A 113 5.44 20.08 7.35
CA TYR A 113 5.77 19.17 6.24
C TYR A 113 4.63 19.07 5.22
N PHE A 114 3.37 19.07 5.67
CA PHE A 114 2.22 19.01 4.76
C PHE A 114 2.06 20.30 3.95
N GLN A 115 2.32 21.46 4.56
CA GLN A 115 2.33 22.75 3.86
C GLN A 115 3.44 22.86 2.83
N GLN A 116 4.66 22.40 3.15
CA GLN A 116 5.76 22.36 2.19
C GLN A 116 5.44 21.48 0.98
N TYR A 117 4.78 20.35 1.21
CA TYR A 117 4.36 19.46 0.12
C TYR A 117 3.28 20.08 -0.77
N GLN A 118 2.33 20.83 -0.19
CA GLN A 118 1.33 21.57 -0.96
C GLN A 118 1.94 22.69 -1.81
N MET A 119 2.90 23.44 -1.26
CA MET A 119 3.57 24.53 -1.98
C MET A 119 4.47 24.03 -3.13
N ALA A 120 4.98 22.80 -3.05
CA ALA A 120 5.80 22.22 -4.11
C ALA A 120 4.98 21.71 -5.31
N TRP A 121 3.66 21.59 -5.17
CA TRP A 121 2.74 21.07 -6.19
C TRP A 121 1.75 22.12 -6.72
N SER A 122 1.83 23.36 -6.22
CA SER A 122 1.20 24.56 -6.79
C SER A 122 2.19 25.32 -7.65
#